data_AF-A0A968ZBI5-F1
#
_entry.id   AF-A0A968ZBI5-F1
#
_cell.length_a   1.000
_cell.length_b   1.000
_cell.length_c   1.000
_cell.angle_alpha   90.00
_cell.angle_beta   90.00
_cell.angle_gamma   90.00
#
_symmetry.space_group_name_H-M   'P 1'
#
loop_
_entity.id
_entity.type
_entity.pdbx_description
1 polymer ?
#
loop_
_entity_poly.entity_id
_entity_poly.type
_entity_poly.pdbx_seq_one_letter_code
_entity_poly.pdbx_strand_id
1 'polypeptide(L)'
;MTTVEQSRRTRRPPARASATSCRRPGPTGCARTSQLDLGTYYDAEQPDYPIGMVPFRGDPRYSALDAGMQRRILAAAWINYNEKTISVEKSIVAPACELLLCGAFRGVETSVFKRTIAQTTVDEQYHVLMCLEACLVARERHQLESLRIPKSLVVSELERELAS
;
A
#
# COMPACT_ATOMS: atom_id res chain seq x y z
N MET A 1 70.59 -7.52 9.61
CA MET A 1 70.30 -6.25 10.31
C MET A 1 69.92 -5.25 9.21
N THR A 2 68.71 -4.73 9.06
CA THR A 2 67.55 -4.68 9.95
C THR A 2 66.31 -4.41 9.08
N THR A 3 65.22 -5.08 9.45
CA THR A 3 63.85 -4.94 8.96
C THR A 3 63.31 -3.52 9.16
N VAL A 4 62.54 -2.98 8.21
CA VAL A 4 61.49 -1.99 8.52
C VAL A 4 60.20 -2.37 7.79
N GLU A 5 59.15 -2.31 8.58
CA GLU A 5 57.90 -3.02 8.48
C GLU A 5 56.77 -2.05 8.07
N GLN A 6 55.88 -2.56 7.22
CA GLN A 6 54.47 -2.24 7.02
C GLN A 6 53.90 -0.85 7.41
N SER A 7 53.25 -0.20 6.43
CA SER A 7 51.94 0.43 6.66
C SER A 7 51.08 0.33 5.40
N ARG A 8 50.34 -0.77 5.26
CA ARG A 8 49.30 -0.94 4.25
C ARG A 8 48.04 -0.21 4.73
N ARG A 9 47.82 1.03 4.27
CA ARG A 9 46.49 1.64 4.29
C ARG A 9 45.56 0.85 3.37
N THR A 10 44.71 0.03 3.96
CA THR A 10 43.62 -0.66 3.27
C THR A 10 42.62 0.38 2.74
N ARG A 11 42.66 0.68 1.45
CA ARG A 11 41.57 1.37 0.75
C ARG A 11 40.36 0.43 0.72
N ARG A 12 39.31 0.79 1.47
CA ARG A 12 37.99 0.15 1.38
C ARG A 12 37.47 0.35 -0.06
N PRO A 13 37.07 -0.71 -0.79
CA PRO A 13 36.50 -0.54 -2.12
C PRO A 13 35.11 0.11 -1.99
N PRO A 14 34.65 0.91 -2.98
CA PRO A 14 33.28 1.38 -2.99
C PRO A 14 32.34 0.18 -3.11
N ALA A 15 31.22 0.23 -2.39
CA ALA A 15 30.19 -0.80 -2.45
C ALA A 15 29.73 -0.97 -3.91
N ARG A 16 30.17 -2.05 -4.55
CA ARG A 16 29.56 -2.55 -5.77
C ARG A 16 28.20 -3.10 -5.38
N ALA A 17 27.16 -2.27 -5.47
CA ALA A 17 25.82 -2.79 -5.68
C ALA A 17 25.87 -3.57 -7.00
N SER A 18 25.76 -4.88 -6.88
CA SER A 18 25.89 -5.87 -7.93
C SER A 18 25.03 -5.51 -9.14
N ALA A 19 25.67 -5.30 -10.29
CA ALA A 19 25.04 -5.10 -11.59
C ALA A 19 24.24 -6.34 -12.09
N THR A 20 23.96 -7.30 -11.21
CA THR A 20 23.28 -8.56 -11.51
C THR A 20 21.75 -8.48 -11.33
N SER A 21 21.21 -7.40 -10.76
CA SER A 21 19.76 -7.20 -10.63
C SER A 21 19.08 -6.63 -11.89
N CYS A 22 19.83 -6.30 -12.94
CA CYS A 22 19.31 -5.59 -14.12
C CYS A 22 18.76 -6.48 -15.25
N ARG A 23 18.56 -7.79 -15.01
CA ARG A 23 17.65 -8.61 -15.85
C ARG A 23 16.35 -8.83 -15.07
N ARG A 24 15.55 -7.77 -14.96
CA ARG A 24 14.16 -7.89 -14.51
C ARG A 24 13.31 -8.39 -15.69
N PRO A 25 12.37 -9.33 -15.47
CA PRO A 25 11.30 -9.57 -16.45
C PRO A 25 10.57 -8.24 -16.74
N GLY A 26 9.96 -8.12 -17.92
CA GLY A 26 9.24 -6.91 -18.33
C GLY A 26 8.15 -6.47 -17.32
N PRO A 27 7.50 -5.31 -17.50
CA PRO A 27 6.68 -4.68 -16.46
C PRO A 27 5.63 -5.66 -15.91
N THR A 28 5.79 -6.01 -14.64
CA THR A 28 4.91 -6.86 -13.82
C THR A 28 3.81 -6.05 -13.11
N GLY A 29 3.64 -4.77 -13.48
CA GLY A 29 2.66 -3.89 -12.83
C GLY A 29 1.23 -4.40 -13.02
N CYS A 30 0.44 -4.39 -11.94
CA CYS A 30 -0.96 -4.79 -11.92
C CYS A 30 -1.82 -4.02 -12.94
N ALA A 31 -1.37 -2.83 -13.35
CA ALA A 31 -1.99 -1.96 -14.34
C ALA A 31 -2.03 -2.53 -15.78
N ARG A 32 -1.46 -3.71 -16.05
CA ARG A 32 -1.51 -4.35 -17.38
C ARG A 32 -2.72 -5.27 -17.58
N THR A 33 -3.57 -5.40 -16.58
CA THR A 33 -4.71 -6.33 -16.61
C THR A 33 -5.94 -5.69 -17.25
N SER A 34 -6.63 -6.43 -18.12
CA SER A 34 -7.94 -6.06 -18.68
C SER A 34 -8.97 -5.87 -17.56
N GLN A 35 -9.78 -4.81 -17.67
CA GLN A 35 -10.96 -4.44 -16.86
C GLN A 35 -11.26 -5.30 -15.61
N LEU A 36 -11.14 -4.69 -14.44
CA LEU A 36 -11.49 -5.30 -13.15
C LEU A 36 -13.02 -5.40 -12.98
N ASP A 37 -13.62 -6.51 -13.37
CA ASP A 37 -15.03 -6.81 -13.02
C ASP A 37 -15.08 -7.67 -11.75
N LEU A 38 -14.88 -7.03 -10.60
CA LEU A 38 -14.86 -7.72 -9.30
C LEU A 38 -16.22 -8.33 -8.93
N GLY A 39 -17.32 -7.84 -9.50
CA GLY A 39 -18.66 -8.35 -9.24
C GLY A 39 -18.84 -9.81 -9.65
N THR A 40 -18.16 -10.24 -10.72
CA THR A 40 -18.21 -11.62 -11.23
C THR A 40 -17.48 -12.64 -10.37
N TYR A 41 -16.59 -12.19 -9.48
CA TYR A 41 -15.79 -13.05 -8.60
C TYR A 41 -16.33 -13.10 -7.16
N TYR A 42 -17.46 -12.44 -6.90
CA TYR A 42 -18.01 -12.35 -5.55
C TYR A 42 -18.74 -13.64 -5.14
N ASP A 43 -18.32 -14.23 -4.02
CA ASP A 43 -18.94 -15.41 -3.40
C ASP A 43 -19.65 -15.00 -2.11
N ALA A 44 -20.99 -15.07 -2.10
CA ALA A 44 -21.83 -14.63 -0.98
C ALA A 44 -21.71 -15.52 0.27
N GLU A 45 -21.18 -16.74 0.13
CA GLU A 45 -20.97 -17.64 1.26
C GLU A 45 -19.61 -17.40 1.94
N GLN A 46 -18.72 -16.63 1.32
CA GLN A 46 -17.44 -16.27 1.90
C GLN A 46 -17.52 -14.94 2.66
N PRO A 47 -16.87 -14.83 3.82
CA PRO A 47 -16.79 -13.56 4.54
C PRO A 47 -15.87 -12.57 3.80
N ASP A 48 -16.29 -11.31 3.67
CA ASP A 48 -15.49 -10.25 3.03
C ASP A 48 -14.19 -9.94 3.79
N TYR A 49 -14.14 -10.25 5.09
CA TYR A 49 -12.99 -9.96 5.94
C TYR A 49 -12.66 -11.13 6.86
N PRO A 50 -11.37 -11.43 7.10
CA PRO A 50 -10.97 -12.48 8.02
C PRO A 50 -11.45 -12.21 9.45
N ILE A 51 -12.31 -13.07 9.99
CA ILE A 51 -12.86 -12.92 11.34
C ILE A 51 -11.76 -12.82 12.41
N GLY A 52 -10.63 -13.49 12.22
CA GLY A 52 -9.48 -13.46 13.13
C GLY A 52 -8.85 -12.06 13.29
N MET A 53 -9.05 -11.17 12.32
CA MET A 53 -8.55 -9.80 12.34
C MET A 53 -9.52 -8.81 12.99
N VAL A 54 -10.77 -9.22 13.28
CA VAL A 54 -11.71 -8.39 14.03
C VAL A 54 -11.28 -8.35 15.50
N PRO A 55 -10.91 -7.16 16.04
CA PRO A 55 -10.33 -7.07 17.39
C PRO A 55 -11.29 -7.50 18.49
N PHE A 56 -12.58 -7.23 18.31
CA PHE A 56 -13.64 -7.49 19.28
C PHE A 56 -14.42 -8.79 18.99
N ARG A 57 -13.91 -9.70 18.15
CA ARG A 57 -14.62 -10.94 17.79
C ARG A 57 -15.01 -11.84 18.97
N GLY A 58 -14.24 -11.75 20.07
CA GLY A 58 -14.47 -12.53 21.31
C GLY A 58 -15.37 -11.82 22.31
N ASP A 59 -15.86 -10.62 22.00
CA ASP A 59 -16.78 -9.89 22.88
C ASP A 59 -18.17 -10.56 22.85
N PRO A 60 -18.81 -10.85 24.01
CA PRO A 60 -20.13 -11.47 24.05
C PRO A 60 -21.19 -10.70 23.24
N ARG A 61 -21.06 -9.37 23.15
CA ARG A 61 -21.98 -8.53 22.36
C ARG A 61 -21.88 -8.81 20.87
N TYR A 62 -20.71 -9.22 20.38
CA TYR A 62 -20.51 -9.61 18.99
C TYR A 62 -21.14 -10.99 18.70
N SER A 63 -20.93 -11.95 19.61
CA SER A 63 -21.52 -13.30 19.48
C SER A 63 -23.05 -13.29 19.59
N ALA A 64 -23.63 -12.31 20.26
CA ALA A 64 -25.09 -12.14 20.38
C ALA A 64 -25.75 -11.55 19.13
N LEU A 65 -24.97 -11.05 18.15
CA LEU A 65 -25.51 -10.50 16.91
C LEU A 65 -26.01 -11.62 15.98
N ASP A 66 -27.00 -11.31 15.16
CA ASP A 66 -27.41 -12.18 14.07
C ASP A 66 -26.33 -12.28 12.99
N ALA A 67 -26.36 -13.38 12.22
CA ALA A 67 -25.37 -13.64 11.17
C ALA A 67 -25.34 -12.56 10.07
N GLY A 68 -26.47 -11.90 9.81
CA GLY A 68 -26.55 -10.80 8.85
C GLY A 68 -25.76 -9.58 9.33
N MET A 69 -25.95 -9.19 10.60
CA MET A 69 -25.18 -8.10 11.21
C MET A 69 -23.68 -8.43 11.30
N GLN A 70 -23.33 -9.66 11.67
CA GLN A 70 -21.92 -10.08 11.68
C GLN A 70 -21.28 -9.96 10.30
N ARG A 71 -21.97 -10.38 9.22
CA ARG A 71 -21.49 -10.18 7.84
C ARG A 71 -21.33 -8.71 7.48
N ARG A 72 -22.27 -7.84 7.87
CA ARG A 72 -22.15 -6.39 7.64
C ARG A 72 -20.95 -5.78 8.37
N ILE A 73 -20.61 -6.29 9.56
CA ILE A 73 -19.40 -5.85 10.29
C ILE A 73 -18.12 -6.28 9.54
N LEU A 74 -18.09 -7.50 8.99
CA LEU A 74 -16.94 -7.97 8.19
C LEU A 74 -16.80 -7.13 6.92
N ALA A 75 -17.89 -6.88 6.19
CA ALA A 75 -17.89 -6.00 5.03
C ALA A 75 -17.43 -4.57 5.39
N ALA A 76 -17.89 -4.02 6.52
CA ALA A 76 -17.43 -2.71 7.01
C ALA A 76 -15.92 -2.71 7.33
N ALA A 77 -15.39 -3.80 7.89
CA ALA A 77 -13.95 -3.95 8.14
C ALA A 77 -13.15 -4.01 6.83
N TRP A 78 -13.65 -4.69 5.81
CA TRP A 78 -13.06 -4.72 4.46
C TRP A 78 -13.07 -3.34 3.80
N ILE A 79 -14.18 -2.60 3.88
CA ILE A 79 -14.28 -1.22 3.39
C ILE A 79 -13.27 -0.32 4.10
N ASN A 80 -13.21 -0.39 5.43
CA ASN A 80 -12.25 0.40 6.22
C ASN A 80 -10.79 0.09 5.85
N TYR A 81 -10.47 -1.19 5.62
CA TYR A 81 -9.13 -1.59 5.20
C TYR A 81 -8.74 -0.96 3.85
N ASN A 82 -9.63 -1.03 2.86
CA ASN A 82 -9.37 -0.48 1.52
C ASN A 82 -9.38 1.06 1.50
N GLU A 83 -10.29 1.72 2.21
CA GLU A 83 -10.30 3.18 2.33
C GLU A 83 -9.06 3.71 3.04
N LYS A 84 -8.55 2.99 4.05
CA LYS A 84 -7.26 3.30 4.67
C LYS A 84 -6.14 3.25 3.64
N THR A 85 -6.07 2.19 2.82
CA THR A 85 -5.06 2.07 1.76
C THR A 85 -5.15 3.25 0.80
N ILE A 86 -6.35 3.56 0.26
CA ILE A 86 -6.57 4.73 -0.61
C ILE A 86 -6.08 6.03 0.06
N SER A 87 -6.38 6.20 1.35
CA SER A 87 -5.97 7.38 2.11
C SER A 87 -4.45 7.51 2.20
N VAL A 88 -3.74 6.40 2.44
CA VAL A 88 -2.26 6.36 2.49
C VAL A 88 -1.66 6.63 1.11
N GLU A 89 -2.16 5.96 0.06
CA GLU A 89 -1.65 6.15 -1.30
C GLU A 89 -1.77 7.60 -1.75
N LYS A 90 -2.92 8.23 -1.49
CA LYS A 90 -3.17 9.62 -1.90
C LYS A 90 -2.44 10.66 -1.07
N SER A 91 -2.35 10.46 0.24
CA SER A 91 -1.88 11.52 1.16
C SER A 91 -0.40 11.41 1.50
N ILE A 92 0.21 10.25 1.23
CA ILE A 92 1.60 9.96 1.60
C ILE A 92 2.40 9.53 0.37
N VAL A 93 1.96 8.47 -0.31
CA VAL A 93 2.77 7.83 -1.36
C VAL A 93 2.85 8.71 -2.60
N ALA A 94 1.73 9.19 -3.12
CA ALA A 94 1.72 10.06 -4.30
C ALA A 94 2.54 11.36 -4.10
N PRO A 95 2.37 12.12 -2.99
CA PRO A 95 3.23 13.28 -2.72
C PRO A 95 4.72 12.94 -2.60
N ALA A 96 5.07 11.81 -1.96
CA ALA A 96 6.45 11.37 -1.87
C ALA A 96 7.05 11.03 -3.24
N CYS A 97 6.29 10.34 -4.11
CA CYS A 97 6.70 10.05 -5.49
C CYS A 97 6.89 11.35 -6.29
N GLU A 98 6.02 12.34 -6.13
CA GLU A 98 6.14 13.64 -6.80
C GLU A 98 7.44 14.36 -6.38
N LEU A 99 7.72 14.47 -5.09
CA LEU A 99 8.96 15.06 -4.58
C LEU A 99 10.22 14.37 -5.14
N LEU A 100 10.18 13.04 -5.24
CA LEU A 100 11.27 12.25 -5.81
C LEU A 100 11.46 12.51 -7.31
N LEU A 101 10.38 12.69 -8.07
CA LEU A 101 10.45 13.03 -9.50
C LEU A 101 10.98 14.45 -9.74
N CYS A 102 10.61 15.39 -8.85
CA CYS A 102 11.03 16.78 -8.89
C CYS A 102 12.47 17.02 -8.43
N GLY A 103 13.19 15.99 -7.97
CA GLY A 103 14.58 16.17 -7.56
C GLY A 103 14.74 16.78 -6.16
N ALA A 104 13.73 16.66 -5.29
CA ALA A 104 13.76 17.25 -3.94
C ALA A 104 14.90 16.72 -3.05
N PHE A 105 15.52 15.59 -3.43
CA PHE A 105 16.57 14.92 -2.66
C PHE A 105 17.83 14.69 -3.49
N ARG A 106 19.00 14.75 -2.85
CA ARG A 106 20.28 14.47 -3.53
C ARG A 106 20.35 13.00 -3.95
N GLY A 107 20.71 12.76 -5.21
CA GLY A 107 20.93 11.41 -5.75
C GLY A 107 19.78 10.82 -6.56
N VAL A 108 18.66 11.54 -6.72
CA VAL A 108 17.46 11.06 -7.44
C VAL A 108 17.41 11.44 -8.93
N GLU A 109 18.44 12.11 -9.44
CA GLU A 109 18.43 12.70 -10.79
C GLU A 109 18.61 11.70 -11.94
N THR A 110 18.98 10.46 -11.64
CA THR A 110 19.25 9.48 -12.70
C THR A 110 17.97 9.12 -13.46
N SER A 111 18.08 8.95 -14.77
CA SER A 111 16.94 8.56 -15.62
C SER A 111 16.32 7.22 -15.21
N VAL A 112 17.15 6.28 -14.74
CA VAL A 112 16.69 4.98 -14.22
C VAL A 112 15.84 5.16 -12.96
N PHE A 113 16.24 6.03 -12.06
CA PHE A 113 15.48 6.34 -10.85
C PHE A 113 14.15 7.00 -11.19
N LYS A 114 14.17 8.07 -11.99
CA LYS A 114 12.94 8.78 -12.41
C LYS A 114 11.95 7.84 -13.11
N ARG A 115 12.44 6.95 -13.98
CA ARG A 115 11.59 5.94 -14.63
C ARG A 115 10.97 4.96 -13.62
N THR A 116 11.73 4.55 -12.60
CA THR A 116 11.23 3.65 -11.56
C THR A 116 10.12 4.31 -10.76
N ILE A 117 10.32 5.56 -10.31
CA ILE A 117 9.29 6.30 -9.56
C ILE A 117 8.05 6.57 -10.41
N ALA A 118 8.21 6.88 -11.71
CA ALA A 118 7.08 7.03 -12.62
C ALA A 118 6.27 5.74 -12.78
N GLN A 119 6.94 4.57 -12.85
CA GLN A 119 6.26 3.28 -12.86
C GLN A 119 5.53 3.00 -11.55
N THR A 120 6.19 3.24 -10.41
CA THR A 120 5.56 3.13 -9.09
C THR A 120 4.30 4.01 -9.01
N THR A 121 4.36 5.26 -9.48
CA THR A 121 3.20 6.15 -9.48
C THR A 121 2.01 5.56 -10.24
N VAL A 122 2.25 4.92 -11.40
CA VAL A 122 1.20 4.22 -12.16
C VAL A 122 0.64 3.04 -11.38
N ASP A 123 1.51 2.24 -10.77
CA ASP A 123 1.09 1.07 -9.98
C ASP A 123 0.22 1.49 -8.79
N GLU A 124 0.60 2.52 -8.03
CA GLU A 124 -0.17 2.96 -6.86
C GLU A 124 -1.51 3.60 -7.22
N GLN A 125 -1.59 4.33 -8.34
CA GLN A 125 -2.90 4.81 -8.82
C GLN A 125 -3.81 3.66 -9.25
N TYR A 126 -3.23 2.58 -9.79
CA TYR A 126 -4.00 1.38 -10.09
C TYR A 126 -4.45 0.65 -8.81
N HIS A 127 -3.61 0.59 -7.77
CA HIS A 127 -4.02 0.07 -6.46
C HIS A 127 -5.18 0.87 -5.84
N VAL A 128 -5.18 2.19 -5.99
CA VAL A 128 -6.31 3.04 -5.57
C VAL A 128 -7.59 2.63 -6.30
N LEU A 129 -7.55 2.42 -7.62
CA LEU A 129 -8.70 1.95 -8.39
C LEU A 129 -9.19 0.58 -7.88
N MET A 130 -8.28 -0.38 -7.69
CA MET A 130 -8.63 -1.70 -7.17
C MET A 130 -9.32 -1.64 -5.80
N CYS A 131 -8.78 -0.84 -4.88
CA CYS A 131 -9.35 -0.66 -3.55
C CYS A 131 -10.74 0.00 -3.63
N LEU A 132 -10.92 0.95 -4.54
CA LEU A 132 -12.20 1.64 -4.73
C LEU A 132 -13.27 0.67 -5.24
N GLU A 133 -12.97 -0.12 -6.27
CA GLU A 133 -13.90 -1.11 -6.81
C GLU A 133 -14.29 -2.15 -5.74
N ALA A 134 -13.32 -2.61 -4.94
CA ALA A 134 -13.57 -3.51 -3.82
C ALA A 134 -14.53 -2.90 -2.77
N CYS A 135 -14.38 -1.60 -2.47
CA CYS A 135 -15.30 -0.89 -1.59
C CYS A 135 -16.70 -0.76 -2.19
N LEU A 136 -16.82 -0.45 -3.48
CA LEU A 136 -18.10 -0.27 -4.15
C LEU A 136 -18.91 -1.56 -4.15
N VAL A 137 -18.28 -2.69 -4.51
CA VAL A 137 -18.93 -4.01 -4.46
C VAL A 137 -19.42 -4.33 -3.05
N ALA A 138 -18.57 -4.17 -2.02
CA ALA A 138 -18.98 -4.46 -0.65
C ALA A 138 -20.11 -3.53 -0.15
N ARG A 139 -20.11 -2.25 -0.55
CA ARG A 139 -21.17 -1.30 -0.20
C ARG A 139 -22.51 -1.71 -0.78
N GLU A 140 -22.53 -2.05 -2.07
CA GLU A 140 -23.74 -2.49 -2.77
C GLU A 140 -24.28 -3.81 -2.20
N ARG A 141 -23.41 -4.81 -1.99
CA ARG A 141 -23.80 -6.14 -1.51
C ARG A 141 -24.38 -6.11 -0.09
N HIS A 142 -23.88 -5.23 0.78
CA HIS A 142 -24.25 -5.18 2.20
C HIS A 142 -25.06 -3.94 2.61
N GLN A 143 -25.47 -3.12 1.64
CA GLN A 143 -26.25 -1.89 1.85
C GLN A 143 -25.58 -0.95 2.86
N LEU A 144 -24.32 -0.62 2.57
CA LEU A 144 -23.44 0.20 3.41
C LEU A 144 -23.07 1.54 2.75
N GLU A 145 -23.85 2.06 1.82
CA GLU A 145 -23.57 3.31 1.08
C GLU A 145 -23.49 4.54 2.01
N SER A 146 -24.23 4.51 3.11
CA SER A 146 -24.23 5.56 4.13
C SER A 146 -23.08 5.44 5.14
N LEU A 147 -22.36 4.31 5.16
CA LEU A 147 -21.23 4.11 6.08
C LEU A 147 -20.12 5.13 5.76
N ARG A 148 -19.66 5.84 6.79
CA ARG A 148 -18.54 6.78 6.72
C ARG A 148 -17.39 6.24 7.56
N ILE A 149 -16.25 6.04 6.92
CA ILE A 149 -15.02 5.64 7.58
C ILE A 149 -14.25 6.90 7.99
N PRO A 150 -13.74 6.97 9.23
CA PRO A 150 -12.90 8.10 9.64
C PRO A 150 -11.58 8.11 8.87
N LYS A 151 -10.95 9.28 8.78
CA LYS A 151 -9.61 9.41 8.21
C LYS A 151 -8.64 8.46 8.92
N SER A 152 -7.71 7.88 8.17
CA SER A 152 -6.70 6.99 8.75
C SER A 152 -5.83 7.73 9.78
N LEU A 153 -5.45 7.01 10.83
CA LEU A 153 -4.62 7.57 11.90
C LEU A 153 -3.28 8.07 11.35
N VAL A 154 -2.60 7.27 10.52
CA VAL A 154 -1.28 7.63 9.96
C VAL A 154 -1.32 8.93 9.17
N VAL A 155 -2.36 9.14 8.36
CA VAL A 155 -2.51 10.40 7.61
C VAL A 155 -2.81 11.56 8.56
N SER A 156 -3.65 11.34 9.57
CA SER A 156 -3.96 12.38 10.57
C SER A 156 -2.73 12.78 11.40
N GLU A 157 -1.85 11.83 11.71
CA GLU A 157 -0.55 12.10 12.35
C GLU A 157 0.36 12.91 11.43
N LEU A 158 0.52 12.51 10.16
CA LEU A 158 1.36 13.24 9.21
C LEU A 158 0.88 14.69 9.01
N GLU A 159 -0.42 14.91 8.83
CA GLU A 159 -0.99 16.25 8.67
C GLU A 159 -0.73 17.14 9.89
N ARG A 160 -0.80 16.58 11.10
CA ARG A 160 -0.49 17.30 12.34
C ARG A 160 0.99 17.70 12.39
N GLU A 161 1.91 16.79 12.06
CA GLU A 161 3.35 17.08 12.04
C GLU A 161 3.73 18.10 10.95
N LEU A 162 3.03 18.12 9.81
CA LEU A 162 3.26 19.14 8.78
C LEU A 162 2.69 20.52 9.14
N ALA A 163 1.77 20.58 10.12
CA ALA A 163 1.14 21.82 10.58
C ALA A 163 1.85 22.45 11.80
N SER A 164 2.78 21.75 12.43
CA SER A 164 3.62 22.24 13.54
C SER A 164 4.86 22.97 13.05
#